data_AF-A0A8B7DJZ0-F1
#
_entry.id   AF-A0A8B7DJZ0-F1
#
_cell.length_a   1.000
_cell.length_b   1.000
_cell.length_c   1.000
_cell.angle_alpha   90.00
_cell.angle_beta   90.00
_cell.angle_gamma   90.00
#
_symmetry.space_group_name_H-M   'P 1'
#
loop_
_entity.id
_entity.type
_entity.pdbx_description
1 polymer ?
#
loop_
_entity_poly.entity_id
_entity_poly.type
_entity_poly.pdbx_seq_one_letter_code
_entity_poly.pdbx_strand_id
1 'polypeptide(L)'
;MRDHLLVLIHLGNAHRSGVTANITVGEYNKHELNSNGTYIISVLNHKTFDTYGHAHVVLNPITFKWLTIFITKIRSQILSHCDNIFLTWSGQPMTSGAISVQLGSLWKKAGIFDSESGKRNICATLIRKSASTGVRENTGNIQAVADLMGHDPETAKKHYTRCMRDTAPIGGLAIILITRKLEKSGVQMKKEF
;
A
#
# COMPACT_ATOMS: atom_id res chain seq x y z
N MET A 1 -6.69 -13.71 1.56
CA MET A 1 -7.13 -12.50 2.30
C MET A 1 -5.95 -11.63 2.77
N ARG A 2 -5.00 -12.14 3.59
CA ARG A 2 -3.82 -11.38 4.06
C ARG A 2 -3.08 -10.65 2.94
N ASP A 3 -2.66 -11.39 1.92
CA ASP A 3 -1.83 -10.84 0.83
C ASP A 3 -2.61 -9.85 -0.04
N HIS A 4 -3.92 -10.04 -0.21
CA HIS A 4 -4.80 -9.10 -0.91
C HIS A 4 -4.91 -7.77 -0.14
N LEU A 5 -5.08 -7.82 1.19
CA LEU A 5 -5.09 -6.62 2.03
C LEU A 5 -3.76 -5.86 1.97
N LEU A 6 -2.63 -6.58 1.96
CA LEU A 6 -1.31 -5.96 1.78
C LEU A 6 -1.25 -5.18 0.46
N VAL A 7 -1.77 -5.74 -0.64
CA VAL A 7 -1.81 -5.05 -1.94
C VAL A 7 -2.69 -3.81 -1.89
N LEU A 8 -3.91 -3.91 -1.37
CA LEU A 8 -4.83 -2.76 -1.27
C LEU A 8 -4.23 -1.61 -0.44
N ILE A 9 -3.65 -1.93 0.71
CA ILE A 9 -3.01 -0.93 1.58
C ILE A 9 -1.85 -0.24 0.86
N HIS A 10 -0.99 -1.00 0.16
CA HIS A 10 0.14 -0.43 -0.56
C HIS A 10 -0.29 0.39 -1.79
N LEU A 11 -1.33 -0.01 -2.50
CA LEU A 11 -1.85 0.77 -3.62
C LEU A 11 -2.51 2.08 -3.16
N GLY A 12 -3.23 2.05 -2.03
CA GLY A 12 -3.91 3.23 -1.50
C GLY A 12 -2.98 4.23 -0.81
N ASN A 13 -1.89 3.76 -0.20
CA ASN A 13 -1.05 4.61 0.66
C ASN A 13 0.38 4.79 0.15
N ALA A 14 0.82 3.97 -0.82
CA ALA A 14 2.20 3.94 -1.27
C ALA A 14 3.20 3.84 -0.10
N HIS A 15 2.90 3.05 0.95
CA HIS A 15 3.79 2.94 2.10
C HIS A 15 5.01 2.06 1.84
N ARG A 16 6.07 2.27 2.63
CA ARG A 16 7.17 1.30 2.70
C ARG A 16 6.64 0.03 3.36
N SER A 17 7.13 -1.13 2.94
CA SER A 17 6.71 -2.42 3.52
C SER A 17 6.93 -2.52 5.03
N GLY A 18 7.86 -1.73 5.59
CA GLY A 18 8.06 -1.62 7.04
C GLY A 18 6.84 -1.10 7.81
N VAL A 19 6.02 -0.22 7.23
CA VAL A 19 4.81 0.30 7.89
C VAL A 19 3.81 -0.85 8.10
N THR A 20 3.52 -1.60 7.04
CA THR A 20 2.65 -2.78 7.14
C THR A 20 3.27 -3.95 7.90
N ALA A 21 4.60 -4.01 8.03
CA ALA A 21 5.26 -5.02 8.86
C ALA A 21 5.01 -4.78 10.35
N ASN A 22 4.91 -3.50 10.74
CA ASN A 22 4.92 -3.10 12.15
C ASN A 22 3.56 -2.64 12.67
N ILE A 23 2.57 -2.41 11.82
CA ILE A 23 1.21 -2.06 12.24
C ILE A 23 0.63 -3.11 13.19
N THR A 24 0.10 -2.66 14.34
CA THR A 24 -0.40 -3.53 15.42
C THR A 24 -1.93 -3.51 15.58
N VAL A 25 -2.51 -4.48 16.30
CA VAL A 25 -3.94 -4.42 16.67
C VAL A 25 -4.20 -3.26 17.59
N GLY A 26 -3.28 -2.98 18.53
CA GLY A 26 -3.38 -1.83 19.42
C GLY A 26 -3.49 -0.50 18.66
N GLU A 27 -2.69 -0.32 17.61
CA GLU A 27 -2.77 0.86 16.72
C GLU A 27 -4.06 0.87 15.91
N TYR A 28 -4.46 -0.28 15.36
CA TYR A 28 -5.73 -0.41 14.64
C TYR A 28 -6.94 -0.09 15.52
N ASN A 29 -6.95 -0.49 16.80
CA ASN A 29 -8.05 -0.20 17.72
C ASN A 29 -8.15 1.29 18.08
N LYS A 30 -7.05 2.03 17.92
CA LYS A 30 -6.97 3.48 18.13
C LYS A 30 -7.16 4.28 16.84
N HIS A 31 -7.75 3.67 15.81
CA HIS A 31 -7.98 4.37 14.55
C HIS A 31 -8.86 5.61 14.74
N GLU A 32 -8.62 6.61 13.89
CA GLU A 32 -9.42 7.83 13.83
C GLU A 32 -10.33 7.78 12.59
N LEU A 33 -11.54 8.33 12.72
CA LEU A 33 -12.43 8.56 11.58
C LEU A 33 -12.32 10.01 11.16
N ASN A 34 -11.86 10.24 9.94
CA ASN A 34 -11.77 11.58 9.35
C ASN A 34 -13.15 12.05 8.85
N SER A 35 -13.34 13.36 8.72
CA SER A 35 -14.57 14.01 8.25
C SER A 35 -15.06 13.50 6.89
N ASN A 36 -14.14 12.97 6.07
CA ASN A 36 -14.42 12.43 4.74
C ASN A 36 -14.82 10.95 4.77
N GLY A 37 -15.03 10.36 5.94
CA GLY A 37 -15.41 8.96 6.12
C GLY A 37 -14.26 7.95 5.93
N THR A 38 -13.01 8.42 5.92
CA THR A 38 -11.82 7.57 5.84
C THR A 38 -11.26 7.26 7.23
N TYR A 39 -10.73 6.07 7.37
CA TYR A 39 -10.15 5.57 8.62
C TYR A 39 -8.63 5.76 8.60
N ILE A 40 -8.07 6.28 9.68
CA ILE A 40 -6.63 6.56 9.80
C ILE A 40 -6.06 5.72 10.94
N ILE A 41 -5.03 4.93 10.64
CA ILE A 41 -4.27 4.17 11.64
C ILE A 41 -2.87 4.75 11.72
N SER A 42 -2.51 5.26 12.89
CA SER A 42 -1.19 5.84 13.16
C SER A 42 -0.21 4.76 13.61
N VAL A 43 0.83 4.53 12.80
CA VAL A 43 1.86 3.51 13.06
C VAL A 43 3.09 4.18 13.65
N LEU A 44 3.43 3.82 14.89
CA LEU A 44 4.56 4.35 15.66
C LEU A 44 5.88 3.71 15.23
N ASN A 45 5.92 2.38 15.15
CA ASN A 45 7.18 1.67 14.95
C ASN A 45 7.50 1.54 13.45
N HIS A 46 8.21 2.49 12.86
CA HIS A 46 8.84 2.29 11.55
C HIS A 46 10.23 2.93 11.49
N LYS A 47 11.08 2.48 10.55
CA LYS A 47 12.49 2.89 10.38
C LYS A 47 12.72 4.41 10.31
N THR A 48 11.68 5.22 10.12
CA THR A 48 11.79 6.67 9.97
C THR A 48 10.91 7.43 10.95
N PHE A 49 10.47 6.80 12.03
CA PHE A 49 9.67 7.45 13.08
C PHE A 49 10.41 8.66 13.64
N ASP A 50 11.69 8.46 14.00
CA ASP A 50 12.56 9.51 14.55
C ASP A 50 12.78 10.69 13.59
N THR A 51 12.48 10.54 12.29
CA THR A 51 12.71 11.57 11.27
C THR A 51 11.42 12.24 10.79
N TYR A 52 10.31 11.51 10.71
CA TYR A 52 9.06 12.00 10.09
C TYR A 52 7.81 11.80 10.95
N GLY A 53 7.95 11.36 12.20
CA GLY A 53 6.83 11.06 13.09
C GLY A 53 6.07 9.80 12.64
N HIS A 54 4.78 9.73 13.01
CA HIS A 54 3.93 8.57 12.73
C HIS A 54 3.67 8.37 11.23
N ALA A 55 3.63 7.12 10.78
CA ALA A 55 3.11 6.78 9.47
C ALA A 55 1.59 6.57 9.55
N HIS A 56 0.82 7.33 8.77
CA HIS A 56 -0.63 7.21 8.73
C HIS A 56 -1.08 6.27 7.61
N VAL A 57 -1.70 5.16 7.97
CA VAL A 57 -2.38 4.25 7.03
C VAL A 57 -3.83 4.71 6.89
N VAL A 58 -4.16 5.28 5.74
CA VAL A 58 -5.49 5.75 5.39
C VAL A 58 -6.25 4.67 4.62
N LEU A 59 -7.45 4.34 5.08
CA LEU A 59 -8.29 3.29 4.55
C LEU A 59 -9.68 3.83 4.22
N ASN A 60 -10.19 3.49 3.04
CA ASN A 60 -11.61 3.68 2.74
C ASN A 60 -12.49 2.69 3.54
N PRO A 61 -13.80 2.95 3.70
CA PRO A 61 -14.69 2.10 4.49
C PRO A 61 -14.68 0.62 4.09
N ILE A 62 -14.59 0.33 2.80
CA ILE A 62 -14.58 -1.04 2.27
C ILE A 62 -13.31 -1.77 2.71
N THR A 63 -12.15 -1.15 2.52
CA THR A 63 -10.85 -1.71 2.90
C THR A 63 -10.73 -1.86 4.40
N PHE A 64 -11.24 -0.88 5.16
CA PHE A 64 -11.30 -0.96 6.61
C PHE A 64 -12.15 -2.15 7.07
N LYS A 65 -13.35 -2.34 6.51
CA LYS A 65 -14.21 -3.50 6.81
C LYS A 65 -13.52 -4.83 6.52
N TRP A 66 -12.83 -4.94 5.38
CA TRP A 66 -12.05 -6.14 5.07
C TRP A 66 -10.91 -6.38 6.06
N LEU A 67 -10.24 -5.31 6.50
CA LEU A 67 -9.22 -5.39 7.53
C LEU A 67 -9.81 -5.83 8.88
N THR A 68 -10.97 -5.30 9.27
CA THR A 68 -11.71 -5.72 10.47
C THR A 68 -12.04 -7.20 10.44
N ILE A 69 -12.58 -7.71 9.32
CA ILE A 69 -12.89 -9.14 9.17
C ILE A 69 -11.62 -9.96 9.29
N PHE A 70 -10.53 -9.53 8.65
CA PHE A 70 -9.25 -10.23 8.73
C PHE A 70 -8.73 -10.29 10.17
N ILE A 71 -8.74 -9.17 10.90
CA ILE A 71 -8.26 -9.11 12.28
C ILE A 71 -9.12 -10.01 13.20
N THR A 72 -10.45 -9.85 13.11
CA THR A 72 -11.39 -10.48 14.05
C THR A 72 -11.65 -11.96 13.76
N LYS A 73 -11.58 -12.39 12.49
CA LYS A 73 -11.93 -13.76 12.08
C LYS A 73 -10.76 -14.63 11.65
N ILE A 74 -9.67 -14.04 11.16
CA ILE A 74 -8.53 -14.80 10.62
C ILE A 74 -7.32 -14.66 11.51
N ARG A 75 -6.84 -13.44 11.75
CA ARG A 75 -5.66 -13.18 12.59
C ARG A 75 -5.89 -13.68 14.02
N SER A 76 -7.09 -13.51 14.56
CA SER A 76 -7.44 -13.98 15.92
C SER A 76 -7.31 -15.49 16.11
N GLN A 77 -7.30 -16.27 15.03
CA GLN A 77 -7.16 -17.72 15.07
C GLN A 77 -5.68 -18.17 15.10
N ILE A 78 -4.75 -17.25 14.85
CA ILE A 78 -3.31 -17.53 14.84
C ILE A 78 -2.78 -17.29 16.25
N LEU A 79 -2.34 -18.35 16.93
CA LEU A 79 -1.69 -18.22 18.23
C LEU A 79 -0.37 -17.45 18.06
N SER A 80 -0.31 -16.26 18.64
CA SER A 80 0.87 -15.39 18.57
C SER A 80 0.95 -14.52 19.83
N HIS A 81 2.18 -14.30 20.31
CA HIS A 81 2.47 -13.33 21.37
C HIS A 81 2.73 -11.92 20.82
N CYS A 82 2.65 -11.74 19.50
CA CYS A 82 2.94 -10.48 18.85
C CYS A 82 1.64 -9.74 18.48
N ASP A 83 1.68 -8.41 18.60
CA ASP A 83 0.52 -7.58 18.31
C ASP A 83 0.40 -7.18 16.82
N ASN A 84 1.41 -7.46 15.99
CA ASN A 84 1.42 -7.15 14.56
C ASN A 84 0.22 -7.74 13.81
N ILE A 85 -0.44 -6.94 12.96
CA ILE A 85 -1.60 -7.36 12.14
C ILE A 85 -1.20 -8.47 11.16
N PHE A 86 -0.06 -8.31 10.50
CA PHE A 86 0.38 -9.22 9.45
C PHE A 86 1.40 -10.22 10.00
N LEU A 87 0.92 -11.44 10.24
CA LEU A 87 1.72 -12.56 10.72
C LEU A 87 2.03 -13.57 9.61
N THR A 88 3.13 -14.30 9.77
CA THR A 88 3.41 -15.54 9.04
C THR A 88 2.44 -16.64 9.47
N TRP A 89 2.44 -17.75 8.74
CA TRP A 89 1.65 -18.93 9.12
C TRP A 89 2.11 -19.57 10.44
N SER A 90 3.35 -19.30 10.88
CA SER A 90 3.89 -19.72 12.17
C SER A 90 3.58 -18.76 13.31
N GLY A 91 2.73 -17.74 13.08
CA GLY A 91 2.37 -16.75 14.09
C GLY A 91 3.44 -15.70 14.39
N GLN A 92 4.52 -15.64 13.60
CA GLN A 92 5.57 -14.65 13.78
C GLN A 92 5.28 -13.37 12.97
N PRO A 93 5.70 -12.18 13.42
CA PRO A 93 5.58 -10.95 12.63
C PRO A 93 6.23 -11.09 11.26
N MET A 94 5.55 -10.62 10.21
CA MET A 94 6.14 -10.58 8.89
C MET A 94 7.21 -9.49 8.81
N THR A 95 8.40 -9.83 8.32
CA THR A 95 9.43 -8.84 8.03
C THR A 95 9.05 -7.98 6.81
N SER A 96 9.63 -6.79 6.70
CA SER A 96 9.47 -5.92 5.53
C SER A 96 9.89 -6.60 4.21
N GLY A 97 10.88 -7.49 4.27
CA GLY A 97 11.30 -8.36 3.18
C GLY A 97 10.22 -9.37 2.81
N ALA A 98 9.66 -10.08 3.79
CA ALA A 98 8.58 -11.05 3.59
C ALA A 98 7.33 -10.40 2.97
N ILE A 99 6.95 -9.20 3.41
CA ILE A 99 5.85 -8.44 2.80
C ILE A 99 6.15 -8.12 1.33
N SER A 100 7.38 -7.70 1.02
CA SER A 100 7.78 -7.36 -0.34
C SER A 100 7.75 -8.58 -1.27
N VAL A 101 8.17 -9.74 -0.76
CA VAL A 101 8.06 -11.03 -1.46
C VAL A 101 6.60 -11.41 -1.69
N GLN A 102 5.74 -11.27 -0.68
CA GLN A 102 4.32 -11.60 -0.82
C GLN A 102 3.60 -10.72 -1.83
N LEU A 103 3.88 -9.41 -1.83
CA LEU A 103 3.39 -8.52 -2.87
C LEU A 103 3.79 -9.04 -4.26
N GLY A 104 5.08 -9.31 -4.49
CA GLY A 104 5.58 -9.83 -5.76
C GLY A 104 4.96 -11.17 -6.16
N SER A 105 4.75 -12.07 -5.20
CA SER A 105 4.17 -13.40 -5.45
C SER A 105 2.73 -13.33 -5.95
N LEU A 106 1.95 -12.35 -5.49
CA LEU A 106 0.54 -12.23 -5.84
C LEU A 106 0.37 -11.85 -7.32
N TRP A 107 1.27 -11.01 -7.85
CA TRP A 107 1.27 -10.63 -9.26
C TRP A 107 1.66 -11.77 -10.19
N LYS A 108 2.59 -12.63 -9.75
CA LYS A 108 2.91 -13.87 -10.46
C LYS A 108 1.70 -14.81 -10.49
N LYS A 109 1.05 -15.01 -9.34
CA LYS A 109 -0.16 -15.84 -9.24
C LYS A 109 -1.33 -15.30 -10.06
N ALA A 110 -1.43 -13.99 -10.22
CA ALA A 110 -2.43 -13.35 -11.06
C ALA A 110 -2.15 -13.46 -12.57
N GLY A 111 -1.02 -14.08 -12.99
CA GLY A 111 -0.64 -14.18 -14.40
C GLY A 111 -0.22 -12.84 -15.03
N ILE A 112 -0.07 -11.78 -14.23
CA ILE A 112 0.31 -10.45 -14.69
C ILE A 112 1.83 -10.37 -14.93
N PHE A 113 2.59 -11.21 -14.22
CA PHE A 113 4.03 -11.32 -14.36
C PHE A 113 4.42 -12.63 -15.01
N ASP A 114 5.12 -12.53 -16.14
CA ASP A 114 5.77 -13.65 -16.81
C ASP A 114 7.29 -13.48 -16.71
N SER A 115 7.98 -14.53 -16.26
CA SER A 115 9.45 -14.61 -16.19
C SER A 115 10.12 -14.38 -17.54
N GLU A 116 9.46 -14.70 -18.65
CA GLU A 116 10.00 -14.51 -20.00
C GLU A 116 9.99 -13.03 -20.42
N SER A 117 9.08 -12.22 -19.85
CA SER A 117 8.92 -10.81 -20.22
C SER A 117 10.03 -9.88 -19.69
N GLY A 118 10.94 -10.39 -18.85
CA GLY A 118 12.03 -9.60 -18.25
C GLY A 118 11.58 -8.43 -17.35
N LYS A 119 10.27 -8.32 -17.06
CA LYS A 119 9.71 -7.23 -16.27
C LYS A 119 10.19 -7.34 -14.81
N ARG A 120 10.07 -6.26 -14.04
CA ARG A 120 10.38 -6.26 -12.60
C ARG A 120 9.17 -6.72 -11.81
N ASN A 121 9.39 -7.56 -10.79
CA ASN A 121 8.34 -7.92 -9.83
C ASN A 121 7.79 -6.65 -9.16
N ILE A 122 6.46 -6.53 -9.12
CA ILE A 122 5.82 -5.43 -8.41
C ILE A 122 6.05 -5.62 -6.90
N CYS A 123 6.75 -4.67 -6.30
CA CYS A 123 7.04 -4.62 -4.88
C CYS A 123 6.63 -3.26 -4.30
N ALA A 124 6.62 -3.13 -2.97
CA ALA A 124 6.29 -1.88 -2.28
C ALA A 124 7.09 -0.67 -2.84
N THR A 125 8.38 -0.85 -3.13
CA THR A 125 9.22 0.20 -3.72
C THR A 125 8.79 0.60 -5.12
N LEU A 126 8.33 -0.36 -5.94
CA LEU A 126 7.85 -0.04 -7.29
C LEU A 126 6.53 0.73 -7.22
N ILE A 127 5.58 0.27 -6.40
CA ILE A 127 4.30 0.94 -6.17
C ILE A 127 4.54 2.39 -5.70
N ARG A 128 5.47 2.57 -4.75
CA ARG A 128 5.93 3.88 -4.27
C ARG A 128 6.44 4.80 -5.35
N LYS A 129 7.31 4.30 -6.23
CA LYS A 129 7.87 5.07 -7.34
C LYS A 129 6.79 5.42 -8.37
N SER A 130 5.89 4.50 -8.66
CA SER A 130 4.77 4.75 -9.57
C SER A 130 3.81 5.80 -9.02
N ALA A 131 3.47 5.73 -7.73
CA ALA A 131 2.57 6.69 -7.09
C ALA A 131 3.18 8.11 -7.05
N SER A 132 4.45 8.24 -6.62
CA SER A 132 5.15 9.54 -6.64
C SER A 132 5.31 10.13 -8.04
N THR A 133 5.58 9.29 -9.05
CA THR A 133 5.64 9.71 -10.46
C THR A 133 4.26 10.18 -10.95
N GLY A 134 3.21 9.43 -10.66
CA GLY A 134 1.84 9.78 -11.04
C GLY A 134 1.36 11.08 -10.38
N VAL A 135 1.66 11.30 -9.10
CA VAL A 135 1.33 12.59 -8.46
C VAL A 135 2.10 13.72 -9.12
N ARG A 136 3.41 13.58 -9.34
CA ARG A 136 4.23 14.60 -9.99
C ARG A 136 3.72 14.97 -11.39
N GLU A 137 3.36 13.97 -12.19
CA GLU A 137 2.86 14.19 -13.57
C GLU A 137 1.50 14.90 -13.58
N ASN A 138 0.64 14.65 -12.59
CA ASN A 138 -0.70 15.25 -12.55
C ASN A 138 -0.73 16.62 -11.84
N THR A 139 0.10 16.84 -10.83
CA THR A 139 0.05 18.06 -10.01
C THR A 139 1.21 19.03 -10.29
N GLY A 140 2.34 18.53 -10.81
CA GLY A 140 3.59 19.29 -10.89
C GLY A 140 4.17 19.72 -9.53
N ASN A 141 3.52 19.38 -8.42
CA ASN A 141 3.80 19.91 -7.09
C ASN A 141 4.63 18.93 -6.27
N ILE A 142 5.88 19.30 -5.97
CA ILE A 142 6.80 18.49 -5.16
C ILE A 142 6.29 18.35 -3.72
N GLN A 143 5.57 19.34 -3.19
CA GLN A 143 4.94 19.25 -1.87
C GLN A 143 3.91 18.12 -1.83
N ALA A 144 3.07 17.99 -2.86
CA ALA A 144 2.09 16.90 -2.93
C ALA A 144 2.77 15.52 -2.99
N VAL A 145 3.95 15.42 -3.61
CA VAL A 145 4.77 14.20 -3.59
C VAL A 145 5.37 13.96 -2.20
N ALA A 146 5.83 15.02 -1.53
CA ALA A 146 6.36 14.95 -0.18
C ALA A 146 5.30 14.47 0.83
N ASP A 147 4.10 15.06 0.76
CA ASP A 147 2.94 14.71 1.59
C ASP A 147 2.51 13.26 1.37
N LEU A 148 2.38 12.81 0.11
CA LEU A 148 2.07 11.41 -0.21
C LEU A 148 3.11 10.44 0.36
N MET A 149 4.40 10.81 0.31
CA MET A 149 5.50 9.91 0.64
C MET A 149 5.90 9.97 2.13
N GLY A 150 5.32 10.90 2.89
CA GLY A 150 5.63 11.21 4.28
C GLY A 150 7.06 11.70 4.45
N HIS A 151 7.56 12.51 3.51
CA HIS A 151 8.94 13.03 3.46
C HIS A 151 8.95 14.55 3.59
N ASP A 152 10.07 15.10 4.05
CA ASP A 152 10.37 16.52 3.86
C ASP A 152 10.52 16.84 2.35
N PRO A 153 10.08 18.02 1.87
CA PRO A 153 10.14 18.39 0.46
C PRO A 153 11.53 18.30 -0.17
N GLU A 154 12.61 18.59 0.57
CA GLU A 154 13.98 18.45 0.06
C GLU A 154 14.36 16.98 -0.15
N THR A 155 13.88 16.10 0.73
CA THR A 155 14.03 14.64 0.56
C THR A 155 13.24 14.14 -0.65
N ALA A 156 12.01 14.63 -0.84
CA ALA A 156 11.19 14.28 -2.00
C ALA A 156 11.84 14.74 -3.31
N LYS A 157 12.37 15.97 -3.33
CA LYS A 157 13.14 16.51 -4.46
C LYS A 157 14.35 15.62 -4.76
N LYS A 158 15.16 15.27 -3.77
CA LYS A 158 16.35 14.42 -3.99
C LYS A 158 16.02 13.05 -4.59
N HIS A 159 14.95 12.40 -4.14
CA HIS A 159 14.64 11.03 -4.54
C HIS A 159 13.74 10.90 -5.78
N TYR A 160 12.94 11.92 -6.09
CA TYR A 160 11.91 11.84 -7.13
C TYR A 160 12.06 12.89 -8.26
N THR A 161 13.14 13.67 -8.30
CA THR A 161 13.40 14.66 -9.37
C THR A 161 14.09 14.07 -10.61
N ARG A 162 14.42 12.77 -10.65
CA ARG A 162 15.18 12.20 -11.78
C ARG A 162 14.29 11.87 -13.00
N CYS A 163 14.33 12.80 -13.96
CA CYS A 163 14.29 12.67 -15.43
C CYS A 163 13.01 12.14 -16.09
N MET A 164 12.35 13.02 -16.86
CA MET A 164 11.62 12.65 -18.07
C MET A 164 12.53 11.77 -18.94
N ARG A 165 12.09 10.55 -19.26
CA ARG A 165 12.67 9.80 -20.38
C ARG A 165 11.74 10.01 -21.55
N ASP A 166 12.29 10.27 -22.73
CA ASP A 166 11.59 10.49 -24.01
C ASP A 166 10.77 9.28 -24.52
N THR A 167 10.53 8.30 -23.65
CA THR A 167 9.58 7.21 -23.84
C THR A 167 8.91 6.92 -22.50
N ALA A 168 7.63 7.27 -22.36
CA ALA A 168 6.85 7.00 -21.16
C ALA A 168 6.79 5.49 -20.88
N PRO A 169 7.30 4.99 -19.73
CA PRO A 169 7.05 3.62 -19.34
C PRO A 169 5.60 3.49 -18.86
N ILE A 170 4.88 2.56 -19.49
CA ILE A 170 3.45 2.21 -19.38
C ILE A 170 2.94 1.95 -17.94
N GLY A 171 3.76 2.10 -16.89
CA GLY A 171 3.40 1.83 -15.50
C GLY A 171 2.67 2.97 -14.75
N GLY A 172 2.82 4.23 -15.16
CA GLY A 172 2.23 5.39 -14.47
C GLY A 172 0.72 5.55 -14.68
N LEU A 173 0.23 5.11 -15.85
CA LEU A 173 -1.18 5.12 -16.18
C LEU A 173 -1.98 4.05 -15.42
N ALA A 174 -1.37 2.99 -14.89
CA ALA A 174 -2.12 1.87 -14.31
C ALA A 174 -2.92 2.25 -13.05
N ILE A 175 -2.40 3.08 -12.14
CA ILE A 175 -3.09 3.33 -10.86
C ILE A 175 -4.28 4.29 -11.01
N ILE A 176 -4.21 5.26 -11.93
CA ILE A 176 -5.32 6.20 -12.21
C ILE A 176 -6.24 5.68 -13.33
N LEU A 177 -5.72 4.90 -14.30
CA LEU A 177 -6.56 4.25 -15.31
C LEU A 177 -7.30 3.03 -14.77
N ILE A 178 -6.79 2.27 -13.79
CA ILE A 178 -7.56 1.15 -13.24
C ILE A 178 -8.82 1.69 -12.55
N THR A 179 -8.73 2.79 -11.80
CA THR A 179 -9.92 3.46 -11.23
C THR A 179 -10.81 4.07 -12.32
N ARG A 180 -10.26 4.85 -13.26
CA ARG A 180 -11.06 5.51 -14.32
C ARG A 180 -11.63 4.55 -15.37
N LYS A 181 -10.99 3.40 -15.63
CA LYS A 181 -11.48 2.39 -16.60
C LYS A 181 -12.51 1.47 -15.96
N LEU A 182 -12.45 1.19 -14.66
CA LEU A 182 -13.53 0.49 -13.95
C LEU A 182 -14.80 1.36 -13.86
N GLU A 183 -14.66 2.67 -13.66
CA GLU A 183 -15.80 3.62 -13.68
C GLU A 183 -16.40 3.80 -15.08
N LYS A 184 -15.59 3.82 -16.14
CA LYS A 184 -16.06 4.02 -17.53
C LYS A 184 -16.57 2.75 -18.22
N SER A 185 -16.28 1.55 -17.71
CA SER A 185 -16.64 0.28 -18.38
C SER A 185 -18.03 -0.25 -18.01
N GLY A 186 -18.81 0.42 -17.14
CA GLY A 186 -20.21 0.06 -16.87
C GLY A 186 -20.42 -1.40 -16.45
N VAL A 187 -19.41 -2.06 -15.86
CA VAL A 187 -19.53 -3.45 -15.42
C VAL A 187 -20.37 -3.48 -14.15
N GLN A 188 -21.68 -3.64 -14.31
CA GLN A 188 -22.53 -4.14 -13.24
C GLN A 188 -21.96 -5.48 -12.77
N MET A 189 -21.46 -5.54 -11.54
CA MET A 189 -21.37 -6.82 -10.85
C MET A 189 -22.80 -7.36 -10.74
N LYS A 190 -23.10 -8.43 -11.49
CA LYS A 190 -24.31 -9.21 -11.28
C LYS A 190 -24.36 -9.57 -9.80
N LYS A 191 -25.41 -9.10 -9.13
CA LYS A 191 -25.85 -9.68 -7.86
C LYS A 191 -26.33 -11.08 -8.19
N GLU A 192 -25.54 -12.08 -7.86
CA GLU A 192 -26.06 -13.42 -7.60
C GLU A 192 -25.85 -13.70 -6.11
N PHE A 193 -26.90 -14.32 -5.55
CA PHE A 193 -27.35 -14.30 -4.16
C PHE A 193 -26.34 -14.77 -3.12
#